data_AF-A0A3B8Y812-F1
#
_entry.id   AF-A0A3B8Y812-F1
#
_cell.length_a   1.000
_cell.length_b   1.000
_cell.length_c   1.000
_cell.angle_alpha   90.00
_cell.angle_beta   90.00
_cell.angle_gamma   90.00
#
_symmetry.space_group_name_H-M   'P 1'
#
loop_
_entity.id
_entity.type
_entity.pdbx_description
1 polymer ?
#
loop_
_entity_poly.entity_id
_entity_poly.type
_entity_poly.pdbx_seq_one_letter_code
_entity_poly.pdbx_strand_id
1 'polypeptide(L)' 'MKNTENSQINQDLEPDLLREYNFDYGKARPNRFATEANETNITVTLESDVAQVFKTSEEVNKALRAILSAIPKK' A
#
# COMPACT_ATOMS: atom_id res chain seq x y z
N MET A 1 -16.25 32.95 13.47
CA MET A 1 -17.32 32.26 14.24
C MET A 1 -17.92 31.25 13.28
N LYS A 2 -17.63 29.95 13.47
CA LYS A 2 -18.60 28.96 13.98
C LYS A 2 -19.74 28.78 12.95
N ASN A 3 -19.84 27.69 12.19
CA ASN A 3 -20.05 26.33 12.70
C ASN A 3 -19.69 25.24 11.69
N THR A 4 -19.03 24.21 12.21
CA THR A 4 -18.94 22.85 11.67
C THR A 4 -20.36 22.30 11.46
N GLU A 5 -20.79 22.12 10.21
CA GLU A 5 -21.94 21.28 9.92
C GLU A 5 -21.44 19.85 9.67
N ASN A 6 -21.84 18.98 10.58
CA ASN A 6 -21.55 17.56 10.60
C ASN A 6 -21.80 16.96 9.21
N SER A 7 -20.76 16.37 8.62
CA SER A 7 -20.91 15.45 7.50
C SER A 7 -21.69 14.23 7.99
N GLN A 8 -23.01 14.33 7.98
CA GLN A 8 -23.89 13.18 8.08
C GLN A 8 -23.53 12.27 6.92
N ILE A 9 -22.87 11.16 7.26
CA ILE A 9 -22.62 10.06 6.34
C ILE A 9 -24.00 9.60 5.88
N ASN A 10 -24.42 10.05 4.69
CA ASN A 10 -25.59 9.52 4.02
C ASN A 10 -25.29 8.05 3.74
N GLN A 11 -25.85 7.17 4.57
CA GLN A 11 -25.73 5.70 4.46
C GLN A 11 -26.64 5.12 3.36
N ASP A 12 -27.26 5.95 2.53
CA ASP A 12 -28.07 5.53 1.38
C ASP A 12 -27.39 5.97 0.08
N LEU A 13 -26.33 5.26 -0.29
CA LEU A 13 -25.77 5.31 -1.65
C LEU A 13 -26.18 4.05 -2.42
N GLU A 14 -27.47 3.73 -2.48
CA GLU A 14 -27.94 2.73 -3.44
C GLU A 14 -29.28 3.12 -4.11
N PRO A 15 -29.37 4.22 -4.87
CA PRO A 15 -30.59 4.52 -5.62
C PRO A 15 -30.59 3.98 -7.06
N ASP A 16 -29.69 3.05 -7.46
CA ASP A 16 -29.70 2.58 -8.86
C ASP A 16 -29.11 1.16 -9.16
N LEU A 17 -28.70 0.38 -8.15
CA LEU A 17 -28.23 -1.00 -8.40
C LEU A 17 -29.38 -2.01 -8.43
N LEU A 18 -29.40 -2.85 -9.46
CA LEU A 18 -30.36 -3.97 -9.56
C LEU A 18 -30.14 -4.95 -8.40
N ARG A 19 -31.21 -5.64 -7.99
CA ARG A 19 -31.19 -6.57 -6.85
C ARG A 19 -30.11 -7.66 -6.95
N GLU A 20 -29.73 -8.04 -8.18
CA GLU A 20 -28.69 -9.03 -8.48
C GLU A 20 -27.27 -8.58 -8.12
N TYR A 21 -27.03 -7.28 -7.92
CA TYR A 21 -25.74 -6.73 -7.48
C TYR A 21 -25.58 -6.69 -5.95
N ASN A 22 -26.55 -7.20 -5.19
CA ASN A 22 -26.41 -7.41 -3.74
C ASN A 22 -25.55 -8.65 -3.46
N PHE A 23 -24.23 -8.52 -3.64
CA PHE A 23 -23.30 -9.61 -3.40
C PHE A 23 -23.10 -9.87 -1.90
N ASP A 24 -23.21 -11.15 -1.50
CA ASP A 24 -22.81 -11.61 -0.18
C ASP A 24 -21.29 -11.82 -0.13
N TYR A 25 -20.57 -10.76 0.25
CA TYR A 25 -19.11 -10.80 0.35
C TYR A 25 -18.60 -11.78 1.43
N GLY A 26 -19.43 -12.26 2.35
CA GLY A 26 -19.07 -13.33 3.30
C GLY A 26 -18.91 -14.69 2.63
N LYS A 27 -19.49 -14.87 1.43
CA LYS A 27 -19.30 -16.04 0.56
C LYS A 27 -18.25 -15.82 -0.53
N ALA A 28 -17.64 -14.64 -0.59
CA ALA A 28 -16.61 -14.36 -1.58
C ALA A 28 -15.38 -15.22 -1.31
N ARG A 29 -14.68 -15.59 -2.38
CA ARG A 29 -13.38 -16.25 -2.26
C ARG A 29 -12.34 -15.23 -1.78
N PRO A 30 -11.39 -15.62 -0.92
CA PRO A 30 -10.24 -14.79 -0.60
C PRO A 30 -9.55 -14.30 -1.87
N ASN A 31 -9.17 -13.02 -1.90
CA ASN A 31 -8.48 -12.46 -3.05
C ASN A 31 -7.14 -13.19 -3.26
N ARG A 32 -6.99 -13.88 -4.41
CA ARG A 32 -5.77 -14.62 -4.77
C ARG A 32 -4.50 -13.76 -4.85
N PHE A 33 -4.66 -12.44 -4.99
CA PHE A 33 -3.56 -11.48 -5.02
C PHE A 33 -3.26 -10.90 -3.63
N ALA A 34 -4.19 -11.03 -2.67
CA ALA A 34 -3.94 -10.59 -1.30
C ALA A 34 -2.91 -11.49 -0.59
N THR A 35 -2.76 -12.74 -1.04
CA THR A 35 -1.72 -13.65 -0.53
C THR A 35 -0.30 -13.23 -0.90
N GLU A 36 -0.10 -12.59 -2.06
CA GLU A 36 1.21 -12.09 -2.49
C GLU A 36 1.66 -10.86 -1.68
N ALA A 37 0.72 -10.17 -1.04
CA ALA A 37 0.99 -9.01 -0.18
C ALA A 37 1.38 -9.39 1.27
N ASN A 38 1.32 -10.68 1.63
CA ASN A 38 1.62 -11.14 3.00
C ASN A 38 3.13 -11.24 3.30
N GLU A 39 3.99 -11.28 2.28
CA GLU A 39 5.35 -10.80 2.47
C GLU A 39 5.27 -9.29 2.38
N THR A 40 5.55 -8.60 3.48
CA THR A 40 5.58 -7.13 3.56
C THR A 40 6.63 -6.57 2.59
N ASN A 41 6.27 -6.49 1.33
CA ASN A 41 7.07 -5.97 0.24
C ASN A 41 7.04 -4.45 0.38
N ILE A 42 8.02 -3.91 1.11
CA ILE A 42 8.22 -2.48 1.26
C ILE A 42 8.77 -1.96 -0.06
N THR A 43 7.93 -1.21 -0.79
CA THR A 43 8.36 -0.51 -2.01
C THR A 43 8.89 0.87 -1.61
N VAL A 44 10.09 1.22 -2.11
CA VAL A 44 10.73 2.51 -1.89
C VAL A 44 11.00 3.14 -3.24
N THR A 45 10.56 4.39 -3.41
CA THR A 45 10.86 5.18 -4.60
C THR A 45 12.25 5.80 -4.47
N LEU A 46 13.09 5.59 -5.49
CA LEU A 46 14.39 6.26 -5.61
C LEU A 46 14.26 7.50 -6.48
N GLU A 47 15.02 8.53 -6.14
CA GLU A 47 15.20 9.70 -7.01
C GLU A 47 15.93 9.33 -8.31
N SER A 48 15.74 10.14 -9.36
CA SER A 48 16.22 9.83 -10.71
C SER A 48 17.74 9.64 -10.79
N ASP A 49 18.50 10.46 -10.08
CA ASP A 49 19.95 10.39 -9.99
C ASP A 49 20.44 9.10 -9.30
N VAL A 50 19.77 8.68 -8.24
CA VAL A 50 20.07 7.43 -7.53
C VAL A 50 19.71 6.21 -8.38
N ALA A 51 18.55 6.24 -9.05
CA ALA A 51 18.11 5.18 -9.98
C ALA A 51 18.97 5.09 -11.26
N GLN A 52 19.69 6.16 -11.61
CA GLN A 52 20.68 6.11 -12.68
C GLN A 52 21.88 5.23 -12.30
N VAL A 53 22.25 5.18 -11.03
CA VAL A 53 23.38 4.41 -10.52
C VAL A 53 22.97 2.98 -10.14
N PHE A 54 21.88 2.82 -9.39
CA PHE A 54 21.41 1.52 -8.93
C PHE A 54 20.28 1.00 -9.80
N LYS A 55 20.52 -0.10 -10.52
CA LYS A 55 19.56 -0.68 -11.48
C LYS A 55 18.71 -1.79 -10.89
N THR A 56 19.16 -2.38 -9.79
CA THR A 56 18.46 -3.49 -9.14
C THR A 56 18.31 -3.24 -7.64
N SER A 57 17.28 -3.83 -7.04
CA SER A 57 17.08 -3.83 -5.59
C SER A 57 18.24 -4.51 -4.85
N GLU A 58 18.89 -5.51 -5.47
CA GLU A 58 20.07 -6.19 -4.91
C GLU A 58 21.26 -5.24 -4.73
N GLU A 59 21.55 -4.39 -5.74
CA GLU A 59 22.63 -3.40 -5.67
C GLU A 59 22.41 -2.37 -4.56
N VAL A 60 21.18 -1.84 -4.46
CA VAL A 60 20.79 -0.90 -3.40
C VAL A 60 20.97 -1.56 -2.03
N ASN A 61 20.42 -2.75 -1.84
CA ASN A 61 20.50 -3.47 -0.57
C ASN A 61 21.94 -3.80 -0.18
N LYS A 62 22.80 -4.15 -1.14
CA LYS A 62 24.22 -4.39 -0.89
C LYS A 62 24.94 -3.13 -0.42
N ALA A 63 24.70 -1.99 -1.07
CA ALA A 63 25.28 -0.72 -0.67
C ALA A 63 24.82 -0.29 0.73
N LEU A 64 23.51 -0.36 1.01
CA LEU A 64 22.95 -0.02 2.32
C LEU A 64 23.49 -0.94 3.44
N ARG A 65 23.63 -2.25 3.19
CA ARG A 65 24.22 -3.19 4.16
C ARG A 65 25.71 -2.93 4.41
N ALA A 66 26.46 -2.51 3.40
CA ALA A 66 27.85 -2.11 3.56
C ALA A 66 27.97 -0.88 4.46
N ILE A 67 27.09 0.12 4.26
CA ILE A 67 27.00 1.30 5.14
C ILE A 67 26.65 0.89 6.57
N LEU A 68 25.62 0.06 6.75
CA LEU A 68 25.22 -0.45 8.07
C LEU A 68 26.35 -1.19 8.79
N SER A 69 27.21 -1.88 8.04
CA SER A 69 28.36 -2.61 8.59
C SER A 69 29.52 -1.70 8.98
N ALA A 70 29.64 -0.54 8.31
CA ALA A 70 30.64 0.48 8.62
C ALA A 70 30.22 1.39 9.79
N ILE A 71 28.92 1.43 10.13
CA ILE A 71 28.44 2.18 11.29
C ILE A 71 28.86 1.44 12.57
N PRO A 72 29.61 2.10 13.48
CA PRO A 72 30.01 1.50 14.74
C PRO A 72 28.78 1.16 15.56
N LYS A 73 28.72 -0.08 16.06
CA LYS A 73 27.68 -0.50 17.00
C LYS A 73 27.88 0.28 18.31
N LYS A 74 26.82 0.95 18.77
CA LYS A 74 26.77 1.55 20.11
C LYS A 74 26.93 0.49 21.19
#